data_AF-A0A5C1PW93-F1
#
_entry.id   AF-A0A5C1PW93-F1
#
_cell.length_a   1.000
_cell.length_b   1.000
_cell.length_c   1.000
_cell.angle_alpha   90.00
_cell.angle_beta   90.00
_cell.angle_gamma   90.00
#
_symmetry.space_group_name_H-M   'P 1'
#
loop_
_entity.id
_entity.type
_entity.pdbx_description
1 polymer ?
#
loop_
_entity_poly.entity_id
_entity_poly.type
_entity_poly.pdbx_seq_one_letter_code
_entity_poly.pdbx_strand_id
1 'polypeptide(L)'
;MHRRHLLLGLASATCLPACGGGGGNGDGPETAAPPAPADLLDLTHVTLTLPVKADGTTGGTPARVLKTTELLPSSRAARGHESDWFRSVWIDGTGARGEAAVMLWCPVTGALSSATSDSPRTEFRHQRQTGVNDGWTIGAGSPVAMQLEMRPRQMPPQRGTVIVAQIHGWRMQDVSGATVNAPPLLLVQIEPRSVGGWQLRAKIRRSADGSIAGHDSLVLQTFASLDEAPWLVLQMAVADMQVHINGQTMPIGASWRDIGAYYKAGVYLDEIGSDPAQGGRLLIRRMVFR
;
A
#
# COMPACT_ATOMS: atom_id res chain seq x y z
N MET A 1 11.82 -4.45 90.45
CA MET A 1 12.44 -3.19 89.98
C MET A 1 11.76 -2.81 88.66
N HIS A 2 10.66 -2.05 88.65
CA HIS A 2 10.54 -0.59 88.65
C HIS A 2 10.92 0.13 87.33
N ARG A 3 9.92 0.86 86.79
CA ARG A 3 9.95 2.06 85.90
C ARG A 3 10.20 1.79 84.39
N ARG A 4 9.60 2.52 83.43
CA ARG A 4 8.79 3.76 83.40
C ARG A 4 8.07 3.90 82.03
N HIS A 5 6.96 4.64 82.03
CA HIS A 5 6.15 5.13 80.89
C HIS A 5 6.83 6.23 80.05
N LEU A 6 6.40 6.41 78.78
CA LEU A 6 5.97 7.67 78.10
C LEU A 6 5.57 7.33 76.64
N LEU A 7 4.31 7.45 76.18
CA LEU A 7 3.58 8.62 75.64
C LEU A 7 4.11 9.23 74.33
N LEU A 8 3.38 8.97 73.24
CA LEU A 8 3.20 9.76 72.00
C LEU A 8 1.94 9.16 71.33
N GLY A 9 0.94 9.87 70.83
CA GLY A 9 0.66 11.27 70.58
C GLY A 9 -0.52 11.24 69.59
N LEU A 10 -1.68 11.75 70.00
CA LEU A 10 -2.90 11.83 69.18
C LEU A 10 -2.72 12.88 68.07
N ALA A 11 -3.01 12.51 66.82
CA ALA A 11 -3.28 13.45 65.75
C ALA A 11 -4.68 13.17 65.19
N SER A 12 -5.55 14.16 65.34
CA SER A 12 -6.95 14.17 64.90
C SER A 12 -7.04 14.21 63.37
N ALA A 13 -7.80 13.28 62.80
CA ALA A 13 -8.23 13.34 61.41
C ALA A 13 -9.53 14.15 61.30
N THR A 14 -9.47 15.32 60.67
CA THR A 14 -10.64 16.09 60.25
C THR A 14 -11.17 15.52 58.93
N CYS A 15 -12.37 14.95 58.96
CA CYS A 15 -13.12 14.58 57.76
C CYS A 15 -13.65 15.86 57.10
N LEU A 16 -13.27 16.10 55.84
CA LEU A 16 -13.92 17.07 54.97
C LEU A 16 -15.13 16.41 54.27
N PRO A 17 -16.27 17.11 54.11
CA PRO A 17 -17.44 16.56 53.46
C PRO A 17 -17.27 16.53 51.94
N ALA A 18 -17.79 15.47 51.33
CA ALA A 18 -17.93 15.31 49.90
C ALA A 18 -18.96 16.31 49.35
N CYS A 19 -18.50 17.28 48.56
CA CYS A 19 -19.37 18.03 47.66
C CYS A 19 -19.44 17.30 46.32
N GLY A 20 -20.60 16.70 46.05
CA GLY A 20 -20.97 16.20 44.74
C GLY A 20 -21.10 17.38 43.76
N GLY A 21 -20.13 17.52 42.88
CA GLY A 21 -20.21 18.33 41.68
C GLY A 21 -20.34 17.41 40.48
N GLY A 22 -21.54 17.30 39.93
CA GLY A 22 -21.78 16.67 38.63
C GLY A 22 -21.11 17.48 37.54
N GLY A 23 -19.82 17.25 37.32
CA GLY A 23 -19.11 17.67 36.12
C GLY A 23 -19.50 16.75 34.99
N GLY A 24 -20.47 17.15 34.18
CA GLY A 24 -20.61 16.61 32.84
C GLY A 24 -19.33 16.93 32.10
N ASN A 25 -18.41 15.97 32.03
CA ASN A 25 -17.31 16.01 31.08
C ASN A 25 -17.98 16.08 29.71
N GLY A 26 -18.03 17.29 29.15
CA GLY A 26 -18.31 17.47 27.75
C GLY A 26 -17.15 16.83 27.01
N ASP A 27 -17.31 15.55 26.68
CA ASP A 27 -16.51 14.90 25.67
C ASP A 27 -16.57 15.82 24.46
N GLY A 28 -15.42 16.44 24.15
CA GLY A 28 -15.29 17.25 22.94
C GLY A 28 -15.82 16.43 21.75
N PRO A 29 -16.36 17.08 20.71
CA PRO A 29 -17.00 16.36 19.61
C PRO A 29 -16.07 15.26 19.11
N GLU A 30 -16.44 14.01 19.36
CA GLU A 30 -15.71 12.84 18.92
C GLU A 30 -15.60 12.97 17.40
N THR A 31 -14.41 13.26 16.89
CA THR A 31 -14.19 13.37 15.45
C THR A 31 -14.57 12.03 14.84
N ALA A 32 -15.64 12.04 14.05
CA ALA A 32 -16.17 10.83 13.44
C ALA A 32 -15.05 10.05 12.72
N ALA A 33 -15.04 8.73 12.87
CA ALA A 33 -14.07 7.90 12.15
C ALA A 33 -14.29 8.01 10.63
N PRO A 34 -13.23 7.95 9.80
CA PRO A 34 -13.39 7.90 8.34
C PRO A 34 -14.20 6.67 7.89
N PRO A 35 -14.81 6.69 6.70
CA PRO A 35 -15.42 5.50 6.09
C PRO A 35 -14.41 4.36 5.99
N ALA A 36 -14.86 3.11 6.09
CA ALA A 36 -13.96 1.97 6.05
C ALA A 36 -13.26 1.84 4.68
N PRO A 37 -12.09 1.18 4.59
CA PRO A 37 -11.41 1.00 3.31
C PRO A 37 -12.27 0.35 2.21
N ALA A 38 -13.14 -0.59 2.58
CA ALA A 38 -14.07 -1.25 1.66
C ALA A 38 -15.22 -0.35 1.18
N ASP A 39 -15.50 0.76 1.87
CA ASP A 39 -16.45 1.79 1.42
C ASP A 39 -15.80 2.78 0.44
N LEU A 40 -14.47 2.89 0.49
CA LEU A 40 -13.69 3.84 -0.32
C LEU A 40 -13.13 3.21 -1.60
N LEU A 41 -12.78 1.92 -1.56
CA LEU A 41 -12.17 1.18 -2.68
C LEU A 41 -12.95 -0.09 -2.98
N ASP A 42 -12.97 -0.49 -4.25
CA ASP A 42 -13.44 -1.83 -4.62
C ASP A 42 -12.36 -2.86 -4.29
N LEU A 43 -12.60 -3.60 -3.20
CA LEU A 43 -11.68 -4.64 -2.70
C LEU A 43 -12.14 -6.06 -3.08
N THR A 44 -13.18 -6.21 -3.90
CA THR A 44 -13.81 -7.52 -4.20
C THR A 44 -12.96 -8.41 -5.11
N HIS A 45 -12.00 -7.82 -5.82
CA HIS A 45 -11.14 -8.48 -6.81
C HIS A 45 -9.65 -8.31 -6.49
N VAL A 46 -9.28 -8.24 -5.22
CA VAL A 46 -7.88 -8.12 -4.81
C VAL A 46 -7.52 -8.99 -3.61
N THR A 47 -6.23 -9.32 -3.52
CA THR A 47 -5.54 -9.64 -2.27
C THR A 47 -4.61 -8.51 -1.89
N LEU A 48 -4.25 -8.38 -0.62
CA LEU A 48 -3.30 -7.37 -0.14
C LEU A 48 -2.11 -8.04 0.55
N THR A 49 -0.90 -7.81 0.07
CA THR A 49 0.32 -8.16 0.82
C THR A 49 0.62 -7.04 1.81
N LEU A 50 0.86 -7.40 3.08
CA LEU A 50 1.27 -6.50 4.16
C LEU A 50 2.76 -6.69 4.49
N PRO A 51 3.45 -5.66 5.00
CA PRO A 51 4.90 -5.67 5.26
C PRO A 51 5.21 -6.30 6.63
N VAL A 52 4.43 -7.30 7.04
CA VAL A 52 4.57 -8.04 8.29
C VAL A 52 4.39 -9.53 8.03
N LYS A 53 4.93 -10.38 8.88
CA LYS A 53 4.66 -11.83 8.89
C LYS A 53 3.26 -12.12 9.44
N ALA A 54 2.86 -13.40 9.38
CA ALA A 54 1.56 -13.84 9.91
C ALA A 54 1.38 -13.54 11.41
N ASP A 55 2.48 -13.50 12.17
CA ASP A 55 2.52 -13.15 13.60
C ASP A 55 2.49 -11.62 13.86
N GLY A 56 2.43 -10.79 12.81
CA GLY A 56 2.41 -9.32 12.91
C GLY A 56 3.79 -8.67 13.02
N THR A 57 4.88 -9.43 13.11
CA THR A 57 6.23 -8.87 13.20
C THR A 57 6.78 -8.46 11.83
N THR A 58 7.66 -7.45 11.80
CA THR A 58 8.35 -7.01 10.58
C THR A 58 9.61 -7.84 10.31
N GLY A 59 10.23 -7.67 9.13
CA GLY A 59 11.44 -8.37 8.73
C GLY A 59 11.25 -9.85 8.34
N GLY A 60 12.26 -10.42 7.70
CA GLY A 60 12.25 -11.81 7.26
C GLY A 60 11.22 -12.11 6.17
N THR A 61 10.80 -13.38 6.07
CA THR A 61 9.83 -13.89 5.09
C THR A 61 8.94 -14.97 5.73
N PRO A 62 7.75 -15.27 5.14
CA PRO A 62 7.06 -14.52 4.11
C PRO A 62 6.17 -13.42 4.70
N ALA A 63 6.03 -12.34 3.94
CA ALA A 63 5.03 -11.29 4.17
C ALA A 63 3.60 -11.87 4.17
N ARG A 64 2.75 -11.35 5.03
CA ARG A 64 1.35 -11.76 5.20
C ARG A 64 0.55 -11.30 3.98
N VAL A 65 -0.24 -12.22 3.43
CA VAL A 65 -1.18 -11.91 2.36
C VAL A 65 -2.59 -12.05 2.90
N LEU A 66 -3.34 -10.95 2.90
CA LEU A 66 -4.75 -10.92 3.20
C LEU A 66 -5.53 -11.37 1.97
N LYS A 67 -6.44 -12.33 2.18
CA LYS A 67 -7.42 -12.73 1.17
C LYS A 67 -8.53 -11.69 1.06
N THR A 68 -9.28 -11.71 -0.05
CA THR A 68 -10.46 -10.84 -0.23
C THR A 68 -11.45 -10.96 0.92
N THR A 69 -11.65 -12.16 1.46
CA THR A 69 -12.55 -12.42 2.60
C THR A 69 -12.06 -11.82 3.92
N GLU A 70 -10.77 -11.53 4.06
CA GLU A 70 -10.23 -10.80 5.22
C GLU A 70 -10.36 -9.29 5.02
N LEU A 71 -10.22 -8.81 3.77
CA LEU A 71 -10.34 -7.39 3.44
C LEU A 71 -11.78 -6.88 3.56
N LEU A 72 -12.74 -7.67 3.11
CA LEU A 72 -14.15 -7.32 3.13
C LEU A 72 -14.77 -7.67 4.50
N PRO A 73 -15.63 -6.79 5.04
CA PRO A 73 -16.34 -7.09 6.27
C PRO A 73 -17.31 -8.26 6.09
N SER A 74 -17.43 -9.11 7.11
CA SER A 74 -18.41 -10.20 7.13
C SER A 74 -19.86 -9.72 7.30
N SER A 75 -20.06 -8.45 7.68
CA SER A 75 -21.36 -7.80 7.79
C SER A 75 -21.24 -6.28 7.57
N ARG A 76 -22.32 -5.61 7.18
CA ARG A 76 -22.32 -4.14 6.98
C ARG A 76 -21.99 -3.32 8.24
N ALA A 77 -22.05 -3.93 9.43
CA ALA A 77 -21.70 -3.28 10.69
C ALA A 77 -20.19 -3.38 11.03
N ALA A 78 -19.44 -4.23 10.33
CA ALA A 78 -17.99 -4.37 10.50
C ALA A 78 -17.23 -3.48 9.50
N ARG A 79 -16.08 -2.94 9.91
CA ARG A 79 -15.24 -2.05 9.08
C ARG A 79 -14.29 -2.78 8.11
N GLY A 80 -14.28 -4.12 8.13
CA GLY A 80 -13.30 -4.91 7.38
C GLY A 80 -11.92 -4.88 8.04
N HIS A 81 -10.87 -5.18 7.28
CA HIS A 81 -9.50 -5.14 7.80
C HIS A 81 -8.95 -3.72 7.86
N GLU A 82 -8.42 -3.32 9.03
CA GLU A 82 -7.59 -2.14 9.19
C GLU A 82 -6.35 -2.49 10.05
N SER A 83 -5.23 -1.84 9.77
CA SER A 83 -3.95 -1.96 10.48
C SER A 83 -3.11 -0.69 10.29
N ASP A 84 -1.93 -0.62 10.91
CA ASP A 84 -0.99 0.49 10.68
C ASP A 84 -0.47 0.59 9.24
N TRP A 85 -0.55 -0.52 8.50
CA TRP A 85 -0.08 -0.61 7.12
C TRP A 85 -1.18 -0.28 6.12
N PHE A 86 -2.44 -0.48 6.49
CA PHE A 86 -3.61 -0.35 5.63
C PHE A 86 -4.80 0.12 6.45
N ARG A 87 -5.21 1.38 6.28
CA ARG A 87 -6.37 1.93 6.99
C ARG A 87 -6.97 3.12 6.25
N SER A 88 -8.18 3.45 6.63
CA SER A 88 -8.84 4.68 6.19
C SER A 88 -8.31 5.89 6.98
N VAL A 89 -8.21 7.05 6.33
CA VAL A 89 -7.80 8.31 6.96
C VAL A 89 -8.61 9.47 6.38
N TRP A 90 -8.87 10.49 7.21
CA TRP A 90 -9.33 11.78 6.70
C TRP A 90 -8.17 12.49 5.99
N ILE A 91 -8.42 13.02 4.79
CA ILE A 91 -7.38 13.67 3.98
C ILE A 91 -6.85 14.94 4.65
N ASP A 92 -7.71 15.66 5.37
CA ASP A 92 -7.35 16.85 6.16
C ASP A 92 -6.90 16.51 7.60
N GLY A 93 -6.86 15.23 7.96
CA GLY A 93 -6.52 14.74 9.30
C GLY A 93 -7.59 14.97 10.38
N THR A 94 -8.68 15.66 10.08
CA THR A 94 -9.70 16.07 11.08
C THR A 94 -11.11 15.60 10.73
N GLY A 95 -11.38 15.29 9.47
CA GLY A 95 -12.71 14.93 8.96
C GLY A 95 -13.64 16.13 8.72
N ALA A 96 -13.18 17.36 8.96
CA ALA A 96 -14.01 18.56 8.83
C ALA A 96 -14.57 18.75 7.41
N ARG A 97 -13.84 18.29 6.38
CA ARG A 97 -14.29 18.34 4.98
C ARG A 97 -15.04 17.10 4.51
N GLY A 98 -15.12 16.04 5.33
CA GLY A 98 -15.72 14.76 4.96
C GLY A 98 -14.98 13.99 3.85
N GLU A 99 -13.76 14.41 3.48
CA GLU A 99 -12.97 13.75 2.45
C GLU A 99 -12.01 12.71 3.06
N ALA A 100 -12.14 11.45 2.64
CA ALA A 100 -11.32 10.34 3.12
C ALA A 100 -10.55 9.65 1.99
N ALA A 101 -9.49 8.94 2.37
CA ALA A 101 -8.71 8.07 1.50
C ALA A 101 -8.23 6.85 2.28
N VAL A 102 -7.74 5.85 1.55
CA VAL A 102 -7.05 4.70 2.13
C VAL A 102 -5.55 4.96 2.13
N MET A 103 -4.95 4.89 3.31
CA MET A 103 -3.50 4.99 3.50
C MET A 103 -2.86 3.61 3.41
N LEU A 104 -1.83 3.51 2.56
CA LEU A 104 -0.92 2.39 2.52
C LEU A 104 0.43 2.86 3.07
N TRP A 105 0.97 2.13 4.04
CA TRP A 105 2.27 2.38 4.65
C TRP A 105 3.12 1.13 4.56
N CYS A 106 4.34 1.26 4.03
CA CYS A 106 5.33 0.19 4.01
C CYS A 106 6.66 0.71 4.55
N PRO A 107 7.13 0.22 5.71
CA PRO A 107 8.42 0.59 6.25
C PRO A 107 9.55 -0.15 5.52
N VAL A 108 10.76 0.42 5.52
CA VAL A 108 11.98 -0.22 4.96
C VAL A 108 12.41 -1.47 5.72
N THR A 109 11.90 -1.65 6.94
CA THR A 109 12.10 -2.84 7.79
C THR A 109 11.06 -3.95 7.55
N GLY A 110 10.13 -3.75 6.60
CA GLY A 110 9.02 -4.66 6.37
C GLY A 110 9.44 -6.09 6.01
N ALA A 111 8.55 -7.05 6.26
CA ALA A 111 8.71 -8.41 5.79
C ALA A 111 8.68 -8.50 4.25
N LEU A 112 9.44 -9.44 3.70
CA LEU A 112 9.58 -9.67 2.26
C LEU A 112 8.62 -10.76 1.80
N SER A 113 8.08 -10.64 0.57
CA SER A 113 7.10 -11.60 0.05
C SER A 113 7.67 -13.02 -0.18
N SER A 114 8.98 -13.13 -0.42
CA SER A 114 9.70 -14.39 -0.59
C SER A 114 11.16 -14.21 -0.22
N ALA A 115 11.89 -15.31 -0.06
CA ALA A 115 13.35 -15.31 0.13
C ALA A 115 14.11 -14.68 -1.05
N THR A 116 13.45 -14.52 -2.20
CA THR A 116 13.99 -13.93 -3.42
C THR A 116 13.45 -12.52 -3.72
N SER A 117 12.61 -11.97 -2.85
CA SER A 117 12.09 -10.61 -3.00
C SER A 117 13.00 -9.67 -2.23
N ASP A 118 13.58 -8.69 -2.91
CA ASP A 118 14.62 -7.86 -2.30
C ASP A 118 14.09 -6.64 -1.53
N SER A 119 12.76 -6.45 -1.49
CA SER A 119 12.15 -5.29 -0.81
C SER A 119 10.72 -5.55 -0.30
N PRO A 120 10.30 -4.88 0.79
CA PRO A 120 8.99 -5.04 1.39
C PRO A 120 7.91 -4.27 0.62
N ARG A 121 6.65 -4.64 0.87
CA ARG A 121 5.49 -4.00 0.23
C ARG A 121 4.24 -4.00 1.09
N THR A 122 3.42 -2.98 0.85
CA THR A 122 1.98 -2.95 1.15
C THR A 122 1.27 -2.78 -0.17
N GLU A 123 0.82 -3.87 -0.79
CA GLU A 123 0.46 -3.83 -2.21
C GLU A 123 -0.67 -4.79 -2.57
N PHE A 124 -1.64 -4.26 -3.30
CA PHE A 124 -2.73 -5.03 -3.88
C PHE A 124 -2.25 -5.85 -5.07
N ARG A 125 -2.86 -7.02 -5.22
CA ARG A 125 -2.78 -7.86 -6.41
C ARG A 125 -4.19 -8.12 -6.93
N HIS A 126 -4.46 -7.77 -8.18
CA HIS A 126 -5.75 -8.03 -8.82
C HIS A 126 -5.99 -9.53 -9.03
N GLN A 127 -7.26 -9.92 -8.91
CA GLN A 127 -7.80 -11.25 -9.18
C GLN A 127 -8.97 -11.11 -10.13
N ARG A 128 -8.94 -11.77 -11.29
CA ARG A 128 -10.09 -11.78 -12.21
C ARG A 128 -11.28 -12.47 -11.56
N GLN A 129 -11.03 -13.59 -10.88
CA GLN A 129 -12.01 -14.25 -10.05
C GLN A 129 -11.61 -14.13 -8.58
N THR A 130 -12.53 -13.60 -7.76
CA THR A 130 -12.33 -13.45 -6.31
C THR A 130 -11.83 -14.73 -5.66
N GLY A 131 -10.77 -14.62 -4.85
CA GLY A 131 -10.18 -15.75 -4.15
C GLY A 131 -9.28 -16.66 -5.00
N VAL A 132 -9.20 -16.44 -6.32
CA VAL A 132 -8.32 -17.20 -7.23
C VAL A 132 -7.07 -16.39 -7.55
N ASN A 133 -5.92 -17.04 -7.54
CA ASN A 133 -4.64 -16.42 -7.88
C ASN A 133 -4.44 -16.50 -9.40
N ASP A 134 -5.21 -15.71 -10.15
CA ASP A 134 -5.30 -15.80 -11.62
C ASP A 134 -4.78 -14.54 -12.34
N GLY A 135 -4.83 -14.56 -13.66
CA GLY A 135 -4.37 -13.48 -14.53
C GLY A 135 -4.93 -13.63 -15.94
N TRP A 136 -4.45 -12.82 -16.87
CA TRP A 136 -4.78 -12.90 -18.29
C TRP A 136 -3.51 -13.07 -19.12
N THR A 137 -3.61 -13.66 -20.30
CA THR A 137 -2.47 -13.75 -21.22
C THR A 137 -2.24 -12.40 -21.88
N ILE A 138 -1.02 -11.89 -21.88
CA ILE A 138 -0.69 -10.56 -22.45
C ILE A 138 -1.08 -10.45 -23.92
N GLY A 139 -0.84 -11.49 -24.72
CA GLY A 139 -1.18 -11.51 -26.14
C GLY A 139 -2.68 -11.48 -26.43
N ALA A 140 -3.52 -11.86 -25.45
CA ALA A 140 -4.98 -11.73 -25.55
C ALA A 140 -5.49 -10.35 -25.10
N GLY A 141 -4.61 -9.51 -24.55
CA GLY A 141 -4.98 -8.26 -23.92
C GLY A 141 -5.52 -8.43 -22.49
N SER A 142 -5.54 -7.34 -21.73
CA SER A 142 -6.16 -7.27 -20.42
C SER A 142 -7.69 -7.23 -20.56
N PRO A 143 -8.43 -8.05 -19.80
CA PRO A 143 -9.90 -8.06 -19.86
C PRO A 143 -10.54 -6.82 -19.23
N VAL A 144 -9.77 -6.07 -18.43
CA VAL A 144 -10.17 -4.85 -17.73
C VAL A 144 -8.97 -3.90 -17.73
N ALA A 145 -9.20 -2.59 -17.70
CA ALA A 145 -8.20 -1.57 -17.41
C ALA A 145 -8.16 -1.28 -15.90
N MET A 146 -6.97 -1.04 -15.37
CA MET A 146 -6.84 -0.51 -14.02
C MET A 146 -6.91 1.02 -14.05
N GLN A 147 -7.73 1.61 -13.18
CA GLN A 147 -7.66 3.02 -12.85
C GLN A 147 -7.34 3.23 -11.39
N LEU A 148 -6.36 4.09 -11.13
CA LEU A 148 -5.85 4.38 -9.80
C LEU A 148 -5.74 5.89 -9.63
N GLU A 149 -6.25 6.40 -8.52
CA GLU A 149 -6.05 7.78 -8.10
C GLU A 149 -5.39 7.83 -6.73
N MET A 150 -4.19 8.40 -6.69
CA MET A 150 -3.29 8.28 -5.55
C MET A 150 -2.52 9.57 -5.28
N ARG A 151 -2.01 9.71 -4.06
CA ARG A 151 -1.15 10.83 -3.66
C ARG A 151 -0.02 10.35 -2.76
N PRO A 152 1.25 10.59 -3.11
CA PRO A 152 2.37 10.24 -2.26
C PRO A 152 2.45 11.15 -1.04
N ARG A 153 2.77 10.58 0.13
CA ARG A 153 2.93 11.34 1.40
C ARG A 153 4.29 11.17 2.06
N GLN A 154 4.99 10.07 1.76
CA GLN A 154 6.32 9.81 2.28
C GLN A 154 7.06 8.90 1.29
N MET A 155 8.36 9.13 1.13
CA MET A 155 9.25 8.35 0.28
C MET A 155 10.40 7.79 1.11
N PRO A 156 10.92 6.60 0.76
CA PRO A 156 11.97 5.96 1.51
C PRO A 156 13.31 6.69 1.23
N PRO A 157 14.20 6.85 2.21
CA PRO A 157 15.24 7.87 2.14
C PRO A 157 16.44 7.53 1.25
N GLN A 158 16.75 6.26 0.99
CA GLN A 158 18.01 5.92 0.31
C GLN A 158 17.93 6.13 -1.21
N ARG A 159 16.90 5.56 -1.83
CA ARG A 159 16.62 5.63 -3.27
C ARG A 159 15.51 6.61 -3.61
N GLY A 160 14.70 7.02 -2.64
CA GLY A 160 13.57 7.92 -2.88
C GLY A 160 12.49 7.32 -3.78
N THR A 161 12.52 6.02 -4.08
CA THR A 161 11.67 5.45 -5.14
C THR A 161 10.62 4.52 -4.54
N VAL A 162 9.38 4.69 -4.97
CA VAL A 162 8.27 3.77 -4.67
C VAL A 162 7.62 3.32 -5.97
N ILE A 163 7.53 2.01 -6.15
CA ILE A 163 6.70 1.39 -7.19
C ILE A 163 5.25 1.45 -6.70
N VAL A 164 4.42 2.16 -7.47
CA VAL A 164 3.03 2.48 -7.09
C VAL A 164 1.98 1.69 -7.86
N ALA A 165 2.34 1.21 -9.05
CA ALA A 165 1.50 0.34 -9.86
C ALA A 165 2.34 -0.54 -10.77
N GLN A 166 1.83 -1.72 -11.12
CA GLN A 166 2.52 -2.68 -11.97
C GLN A 166 1.57 -3.44 -12.89
N ILE A 167 2.11 -3.89 -14.03
CA ILE A 167 1.61 -5.08 -14.73
C ILE A 167 2.71 -6.13 -14.57
N HIS A 168 2.42 -7.16 -13.78
CA HIS A 168 3.42 -8.16 -13.41
C HIS A 168 3.16 -9.48 -14.15
N GLY A 169 4.22 -10.07 -14.74
CA GLY A 169 4.16 -11.40 -15.32
C GLY A 169 4.00 -12.47 -14.23
N TRP A 170 3.20 -13.49 -14.49
CA TRP A 170 2.94 -14.57 -13.56
C TRP A 170 3.98 -15.68 -13.70
N ARG A 171 4.00 -16.33 -14.86
CA ARG A 171 4.93 -17.42 -15.18
C ARG A 171 5.28 -17.38 -16.66
N MET A 172 6.47 -17.84 -16.99
CA MET A 172 6.93 -18.06 -18.36
C MET A 172 7.77 -19.34 -18.43
N GLN A 173 8.01 -19.83 -19.64
CA GLN A 173 9.08 -20.80 -19.87
C GLN A 173 10.37 -20.05 -20.15
N ASP A 174 11.47 -20.42 -19.48
CA ASP A 174 12.79 -19.90 -19.80
C ASP A 174 13.41 -20.65 -21.00
N VAL A 175 14.64 -20.29 -21.37
CA VAL A 175 15.36 -20.90 -22.49
C VAL A 175 15.63 -22.41 -22.33
N SER A 176 15.53 -22.94 -21.11
CA SER A 176 15.64 -24.37 -20.83
C SER A 176 14.30 -25.11 -20.89
N GLY A 177 13.19 -24.40 -21.10
CA GLY A 177 11.83 -24.91 -21.03
C GLY A 177 11.27 -25.00 -19.60
N ALA A 178 12.03 -24.59 -18.58
CA ALA A 178 11.58 -24.61 -17.20
C ALA A 178 10.55 -23.50 -16.95
N THR A 179 9.52 -23.81 -16.15
CA THR A 179 8.55 -22.80 -15.71
C THR A 179 9.16 -21.94 -14.62
N VAL A 180 9.36 -20.66 -14.91
CA VAL A 180 9.93 -19.66 -14.00
C VAL A 180 8.95 -18.51 -13.76
N ASN A 181 9.21 -17.70 -12.73
CA ASN A 181 8.47 -16.47 -12.52
C ASN A 181 8.79 -15.48 -13.64
N ALA A 182 7.75 -14.96 -14.29
CA ALA A 182 7.93 -13.91 -15.27
C ALA A 182 8.22 -12.56 -14.57
N PRO A 183 9.07 -11.71 -15.16
CA PRO A 183 9.37 -10.40 -14.60
C PRO A 183 8.19 -9.42 -14.77
N PRO A 184 8.22 -8.25 -14.11
CA PRO A 184 7.25 -7.20 -14.38
C PRO A 184 7.37 -6.70 -15.84
N LEU A 185 6.23 -6.56 -16.50
CA LEU A 185 6.13 -5.93 -17.82
C LEU A 185 6.22 -4.40 -17.66
N LEU A 186 5.42 -3.85 -16.75
CA LEU A 186 5.33 -2.42 -16.48
C LEU A 186 5.56 -2.17 -15.00
N LEU A 187 6.43 -1.20 -14.70
CA LEU A 187 6.57 -0.58 -13.39
C LEU A 187 6.20 0.89 -13.51
N VAL A 188 5.31 1.37 -12.64
CA VAL A 188 5.06 2.80 -12.47
C VAL A 188 5.63 3.23 -11.14
N GLN A 189 6.50 4.23 -11.17
CA GLN A 189 7.31 4.66 -10.04
C GLN A 189 7.12 6.15 -9.76
N ILE A 190 7.08 6.50 -8.48
CA ILE A 190 7.35 7.86 -8.03
C ILE A 190 8.81 7.91 -7.61
N GLU A 191 9.57 8.81 -8.20
CA GLU A 191 11.02 8.93 -7.98
C GLU A 191 11.47 10.41 -8.00
N PRO A 192 12.57 10.76 -7.32
CA PRO A 192 13.12 12.10 -7.34
C PRO A 192 13.66 12.47 -8.72
N ARG A 193 13.60 13.76 -9.06
CA ARG A 193 14.21 14.32 -10.27
C ARG A 193 15.62 14.83 -9.97
N SER A 194 16.51 14.74 -10.95
CA SER A 194 17.88 15.28 -10.84
C SER A 194 17.92 16.80 -10.60
N VAL A 195 16.91 17.52 -11.06
CA VAL A 195 16.77 18.98 -10.92
C VAL A 195 15.87 19.40 -9.75
N GLY A 196 15.61 18.48 -8.82
CA GLY A 196 14.69 18.70 -7.70
C GLY A 196 13.23 18.41 -8.04
N GLY A 197 12.46 18.15 -6.99
CA GLY A 197 11.08 17.67 -7.07
C GLY A 197 10.98 16.20 -7.48
N TRP A 198 9.80 15.83 -7.97
CA TRP A 198 9.38 14.45 -8.12
C TRP A 198 8.74 14.22 -9.50
N GLN A 199 8.76 12.96 -9.94
CA GLN A 199 8.06 12.54 -11.14
C GLN A 199 7.39 11.19 -10.97
N LEU A 200 6.30 11.01 -11.70
CA LEU A 200 5.67 9.73 -11.96
C LEU A 200 6.19 9.20 -13.30
N ARG A 201 6.87 8.05 -13.28
CA ARG A 201 7.49 7.45 -14.47
C ARG A 201 6.99 6.04 -14.69
N ALA A 202 6.60 5.72 -15.92
CA ALA A 202 6.41 4.36 -16.38
C ALA A 202 7.72 3.79 -16.94
N LYS A 203 8.06 2.55 -16.59
CA LYS A 203 9.17 1.77 -17.13
C LYS A 203 8.61 0.45 -17.68
N ILE A 204 8.73 0.24 -18.98
CA ILE A 204 8.27 -0.97 -19.67
C ILE A 204 9.45 -1.83 -20.04
N ARG A 205 9.45 -3.08 -19.61
CA ARG A 205 10.53 -4.01 -19.88
C ARG A 205 10.45 -4.50 -21.33
N ARG A 206 11.55 -4.34 -22.07
CA ARG A 206 11.59 -4.56 -23.53
C ARG A 206 11.37 -6.02 -23.96
N SER A 207 11.79 -6.96 -23.11
CA SER A 207 11.64 -8.40 -23.36
C SER A 207 11.36 -9.14 -22.06
N ALA A 208 10.63 -10.26 -22.12
CA ALA A 208 10.39 -11.09 -20.95
C ALA A 208 11.56 -12.02 -20.61
N ASP A 209 12.21 -12.55 -21.64
CA ASP A 209 13.33 -13.50 -21.57
C ASP A 209 14.71 -12.83 -21.44
N GLY A 210 14.76 -11.50 -21.48
CA GLY A 210 16.02 -10.76 -21.42
C GLY A 210 16.78 -10.69 -22.75
N SER A 211 16.21 -11.19 -23.85
CA SER A 211 16.77 -11.07 -25.21
C SER A 211 17.03 -9.61 -25.61
N ILE A 212 16.26 -8.67 -25.05
CA ILE A 212 16.47 -7.24 -25.15
C ILE A 212 16.58 -6.65 -23.74
N ALA A 213 17.76 -6.13 -23.41
CA ALA A 213 18.03 -5.53 -22.12
C ALA A 213 17.35 -4.16 -21.94
N GLY A 214 17.02 -3.85 -20.69
CA GLY A 214 16.56 -2.52 -20.27
C GLY A 214 15.05 -2.29 -20.38
N HIS A 215 14.68 -1.02 -20.22
CA HIS A 215 13.30 -0.57 -20.20
C HIS A 215 13.13 0.65 -21.11
N ASP A 216 11.97 0.74 -21.75
CA ASP A 216 11.49 2.00 -22.29
C ASP A 216 10.84 2.80 -21.16
N SER A 217 11.10 4.11 -21.12
CA SER A 217 10.69 4.96 -20.01
C SER A 217 9.89 6.15 -20.48
N LEU A 218 8.81 6.46 -19.77
CA LEU A 218 7.93 7.59 -20.05
C LEU A 218 7.65 8.36 -18.76
N VAL A 219 7.93 9.66 -18.76
CA VAL A 219 7.50 10.55 -17.67
C VAL A 219 6.03 10.89 -17.89
N LEU A 220 5.19 10.51 -16.93
CA LEU A 220 3.74 10.73 -16.98
C LEU A 220 3.35 12.07 -16.36
N GLN A 221 4.05 12.48 -15.30
CA GLN A 221 3.77 13.71 -14.58
C GLN A 221 4.97 14.14 -13.73
N THR A 222 5.10 15.43 -13.46
CA THR A 222 6.08 16.00 -12.52
C THR A 222 5.39 16.88 -11.49
N PHE A 223 5.95 16.99 -10.29
CA PHE A 223 5.44 17.85 -9.22
C PHE A 223 6.57 18.29 -8.29
N ALA A 224 6.40 19.43 -7.61
CA ALA A 224 7.49 20.12 -6.91
C ALA A 224 7.84 19.48 -5.55
N SER A 225 6.83 19.08 -4.77
CA SER A 225 7.01 18.57 -3.41
C SER A 225 5.97 17.49 -3.07
N LEU A 226 6.23 16.69 -2.03
CA LEU A 226 5.26 15.71 -1.54
C LEU A 226 4.07 16.38 -0.84
N ASP A 227 4.29 17.51 -0.17
CA ASP A 227 3.24 18.24 0.56
C ASP A 227 2.19 18.85 -0.38
N GLU A 228 2.63 19.30 -1.56
CA GLU A 228 1.78 19.85 -2.61
C GLU A 228 1.50 18.86 -3.74
N ALA A 229 1.79 17.56 -3.53
CA ALA A 229 1.60 16.56 -4.55
C ALA A 229 0.13 16.52 -5.01
N PRO A 230 -0.16 16.62 -6.32
CA PRO A 230 -1.51 16.52 -6.82
C PRO A 230 -2.05 15.09 -6.59
N TRP A 231 -3.36 14.91 -6.76
CA TRP A 231 -3.86 13.55 -6.99
C TRP A 231 -3.38 13.10 -8.36
N LEU A 232 -2.55 12.05 -8.37
CA LEU A 232 -2.02 11.43 -9.57
C LEU A 232 -3.04 10.41 -10.06
N VAL A 233 -3.44 10.53 -11.32
CA VAL A 233 -4.37 9.61 -11.97
C VAL A 233 -3.60 8.72 -12.92
N LEU A 234 -3.81 7.42 -12.79
CA LEU A 234 -3.29 6.39 -13.67
C LEU A 234 -4.45 5.62 -14.28
N GLN A 235 -4.41 5.45 -15.59
CA GLN A 235 -5.21 4.48 -16.33
C GLN A 235 -4.27 3.61 -17.14
N MET A 236 -4.35 2.29 -16.96
CA MET A 236 -3.50 1.34 -17.68
C MET A 236 -4.24 0.11 -18.18
N ALA A 237 -3.89 -0.32 -19.39
CA ALA A 237 -4.44 -1.50 -20.06
C ALA A 237 -3.37 -2.16 -20.96
N VAL A 238 -3.61 -3.40 -21.37
CA VAL A 238 -2.85 -4.08 -22.41
C VAL A 238 -3.81 -4.47 -23.53
N ALA A 239 -3.51 -4.10 -24.77
CA ALA A 239 -4.26 -4.54 -25.95
C ALA A 239 -3.32 -4.58 -27.15
N ASP A 240 -3.55 -5.48 -28.10
CA ASP A 240 -2.81 -5.55 -29.37
C ASP A 240 -1.28 -5.49 -29.23
N MET A 241 -0.74 -6.23 -28.25
CA MET A 241 0.70 -6.23 -27.90
C MET A 241 1.25 -4.81 -27.63
N GLN A 242 0.45 -3.99 -26.96
CA GLN A 242 0.80 -2.64 -26.52
C GLN A 242 0.34 -2.44 -25.07
N VAL A 243 1.11 -1.67 -24.32
CA VAL A 243 0.70 -1.10 -23.04
C VAL A 243 0.13 0.29 -23.31
N HIS A 244 -1.10 0.51 -22.87
CA HIS A 244 -1.73 1.82 -22.85
C HIS A 244 -1.61 2.38 -21.44
N ILE A 245 -1.06 3.59 -21.30
CA ILE A 245 -0.94 4.28 -20.01
C ILE A 245 -1.19 5.78 -20.17
N ASN A 246 -2.21 6.30 -19.49
CA ASN A 246 -2.61 7.72 -19.54
C ASN A 246 -2.73 8.29 -20.98
N GLY A 247 -3.33 7.50 -21.88
CA GLY A 247 -3.50 7.87 -23.29
C GLY A 247 -2.25 7.69 -24.17
N GLN A 248 -1.10 7.38 -23.58
CA GLN A 248 0.12 7.00 -24.30
C GLN A 248 0.09 5.51 -24.60
N THR A 249 0.72 5.12 -25.70
CA THR A 249 0.78 3.73 -26.14
C THR A 249 2.23 3.34 -26.40
N MET A 250 2.64 2.19 -25.87
CA MET A 250 4.01 1.69 -25.98
C MET A 250 3.98 0.23 -26.45
N PRO A 251 4.66 -0.12 -27.56
CA PRO A 251 4.69 -1.51 -28.04
C PRO A 251 5.46 -2.41 -27.08
N ILE A 252 5.08 -3.68 -27.02
CA ILE A 252 5.77 -4.70 -26.24
C ILE A 252 6.27 -5.83 -27.13
N GLY A 253 7.45 -6.37 -26.80
CA GLY A 253 8.09 -7.41 -27.60
C GLY A 253 7.29 -8.72 -27.65
N ALA A 254 7.49 -9.49 -28.71
CA ALA A 254 6.79 -10.77 -28.92
C ALA A 254 7.01 -11.79 -27.81
N SER A 255 8.13 -11.73 -27.07
CA SER A 255 8.41 -12.62 -25.93
C SER A 255 7.43 -12.47 -24.76
N TRP A 256 6.61 -11.42 -24.76
CA TRP A 256 5.53 -11.25 -23.78
C TRP A 256 4.23 -11.97 -24.14
N ARG A 257 4.05 -12.39 -25.40
CA ARG A 257 2.76 -12.82 -25.96
C ARG A 257 2.04 -13.87 -25.10
N ASP A 258 2.75 -14.92 -24.70
CA ASP A 258 2.14 -16.07 -24.03
C ASP A 258 2.26 -16.03 -22.50
N ILE A 259 2.68 -14.89 -21.95
CA ILE A 259 2.87 -14.72 -20.52
C ILE A 259 1.56 -14.28 -19.86
N GLY A 260 1.16 -15.03 -18.82
CA GLY A 260 0.09 -14.61 -17.93
C GLY A 260 0.49 -13.37 -17.13
N ALA A 261 -0.43 -12.43 -16.90
CA ALA A 261 -0.18 -11.17 -16.21
C ALA A 261 -1.33 -10.77 -15.30
N TYR A 262 -1.02 -9.89 -14.35
CA TYR A 262 -1.98 -9.31 -13.42
C TYR A 262 -1.57 -7.89 -13.01
N TYR A 263 -2.53 -7.11 -12.52
CA TYR A 263 -2.27 -5.75 -12.01
C TYR A 263 -1.82 -5.81 -10.55
N LYS A 264 -0.99 -4.85 -10.17
CA LYS A 264 -0.66 -4.54 -8.78
C LYS A 264 -0.71 -3.03 -8.54
N ALA A 265 -1.07 -2.63 -7.33
CA ALA A 265 -1.11 -1.22 -6.93
C ALA A 265 -0.84 -1.06 -5.43
N GLY A 266 -0.03 -0.08 -5.04
CA GLY A 266 0.21 0.22 -3.64
C GLY A 266 1.57 0.83 -3.36
N VAL A 267 2.26 0.37 -2.32
CA VAL A 267 3.61 0.79 -1.96
C VAL A 267 4.51 -0.42 -2.02
N TYR A 268 5.34 -0.50 -3.07
CA TYR A 268 6.44 -1.46 -3.14
C TYR A 268 7.77 -0.70 -3.18
N LEU A 269 8.60 -0.93 -2.17
CA LEU A 269 9.89 -0.25 -2.05
C LEU A 269 10.92 -0.91 -2.99
N ASP A 270 11.95 -0.15 -3.32
CA ASP A 270 13.17 -0.64 -4.01
C ASP A 270 14.38 -0.60 -3.05
N GLU A 271 14.13 -0.60 -1.74
CA GLU A 271 15.15 -0.57 -0.70
C GLU A 271 14.71 -1.29 0.57
N ILE A 272 15.71 -1.63 1.39
CA ILE A 272 15.58 -2.15 2.74
C ILE A 272 16.40 -1.28 3.70
N GLY A 273 16.05 -1.32 4.99
CA GLY A 273 16.74 -0.53 6.01
C GLY A 273 16.45 -1.04 7.41
N SER A 274 16.93 -0.30 8.41
CA SER A 274 16.83 -0.66 9.82
C SER A 274 15.87 0.22 10.63
N ASP A 275 15.44 1.35 10.10
CA ASP A 275 14.56 2.31 10.79
C ASP A 275 13.09 2.10 10.39
N PRO A 276 12.21 1.63 11.30
CA PRO A 276 10.80 1.39 10.99
C PRO A 276 9.98 2.66 10.72
N ALA A 277 10.50 3.85 11.02
CA ALA A 277 9.85 5.13 10.69
C ALA A 277 10.10 5.54 9.23
N GLN A 278 11.09 4.94 8.57
CA GLN A 278 11.44 5.19 7.17
C GLN A 278 10.68 4.23 6.25
N GLY A 279 10.24 4.72 5.08
CA GLY A 279 9.42 3.93 4.17
C GLY A 279 8.60 4.77 3.20
N GLY A 280 7.72 4.09 2.48
CA GLY A 280 6.79 4.71 1.54
C GLY A 280 5.38 4.83 2.13
N ARG A 281 4.76 6.00 1.97
CA ARG A 281 3.35 6.22 2.31
C ARG A 281 2.59 6.76 1.11
N LEU A 282 1.47 6.13 0.78
CA LEU A 282 0.59 6.49 -0.33
C LEU A 282 -0.84 6.60 0.17
N LEU A 283 -1.57 7.62 -0.28
CA LEU A 283 -3.03 7.69 -0.16
C LEU A 283 -3.65 7.23 -1.48
N ILE A 284 -4.71 6.44 -1.43
CA ILE A 284 -5.51 6.03 -2.58
C ILE A 284 -6.96 6.40 -2.29
N ARG A 285 -7.59 7.16 -3.19
CA ARG A 285 -9.02 7.49 -3.08
C ARG A 285 -9.90 6.82 -4.13
N ARG A 286 -9.27 6.20 -5.14
CA ARG A 286 -9.96 5.41 -6.16
C ARG A 286 -9.05 4.32 -6.67
N MET A 287 -9.56 3.09 -6.70
CA MET A 287 -8.95 1.95 -7.38
C MET A 287 -10.08 1.12 -7.98
N VAL A 288 -10.09 0.98 -9.30
CA VAL A 288 -11.11 0.20 -10.02
C VAL A 288 -10.48 -0.58 -11.16
N PHE A 289 -11.06 -1.73 -11.46
CA PHE A 289 -10.73 -2.57 -12.60
C PHE A 289 -11.95 -2.63 -13.51
N ARG A 290 -11.91 -2.00 -14.69
CA ARG A 290 -13.05 -1.85 -15.60
C ARG A 290 -12.69 -1.89 -17.07
#